data_AF-A0A536UMK5-F1
#
_entry.id   AF-A0A536UMK5-F1
#
_cell.length_a   1.000
_cell.length_b   1.000
_cell.length_c   1.000
_cell.angle_alpha   90.00
_cell.angle_beta   90.00
_cell.angle_gamma   90.00
#
_symmetry.space_group_name_H-M   'P 1'
#
loop_
_entity.id
_entity.type
_entity.pdbx_description
1 polymer ?
#
loop_
_entity_poly.entity_id
_entity_poly.type
_entity_poly.pdbx_seq_one_letter_code
_entity_poly.pdbx_strand_id
1 'polypeptide(L)' 'MVRLNPDVIVVGGSEATKAMKEATRSIPIVFIGPSYPVEEGLVGSFARPGGNITGITVAQSDHVGKMLQL' A
#
# COMPACT_ATOMS: atom_id res chain seq x y z
N MET A 1 -11.91 -12.31 2.52
CA MET A 1 -10.44 -12.44 2.69
C MET A 1 -10.04 -12.58 4.15
N VAL A 2 -10.28 -11.59 5.02
CA VAL A 2 -9.87 -11.67 6.44
C VAL A 2 -10.35 -12.95 7.16
N ARG A 3 -11.58 -13.40 6.89
CA ARG A 3 -12.14 -14.64 7.50
C ARG A 3 -11.40 -15.93 7.14
N LEU A 4 -10.61 -15.93 6.06
CA LEU A 4 -9.78 -17.07 5.68
C LEU A 4 -8.49 -17.14 6.52
N ASN A 5 -8.28 -16.16 7.40
CA ASN A 5 -7.12 -16.03 8.27
C ASN A 5 -5.77 -16.23 7.55
N PRO A 6 -5.51 -15.49 6.45
CA PRO A 6 -4.24 -15.58 5.75
C PRO A 6 -3.10 -15.04 6.62
N ASP A 7 -1.89 -15.56 6.41
CA ASP A 7 -0.68 -15.05 7.07
C ASP A 7 -0.32 -13.63 6.60
N VAL A 8 -0.64 -13.29 5.34
CA VAL A 8 -0.38 -11.98 4.73
C VAL A 8 -1.46 -11.67 3.68
N ILE A 9 -1.82 -10.40 3.53
CA ILE A 9 -2.69 -9.89 2.46
C ILE A 9 -1.88 -8.99 1.54
N VAL A 10 -1.87 -9.29 0.24
CA VAL A 10 -1.27 -8.41 -0.78
C VAL A 10 -2.37 -7.65 -1.51
N VAL A 11 -2.23 -6.34 -1.65
CA VAL A 11 -3.25 -5.45 -2.24
C VAL A 11 -2.65 -4.48 -3.24
N GLY A 12 -3.32 -4.32 -4.38
CA GLY A 12 -2.96 -3.34 -5.40
C GLY A 12 -3.69 -2.01 -5.19
N GLY A 13 -2.93 -0.91 -5.11
CA GLY A 13 -3.44 0.45 -5.06
C GLY A 13 -3.96 0.92 -3.71
N SER A 14 -4.20 2.23 -3.63
CA SER A 14 -4.55 2.94 -2.40
C SER A 14 -5.90 2.52 -1.83
N GLU A 15 -6.95 2.49 -2.64
CA GLU A 15 -8.31 2.21 -2.17
C GLU A 15 -8.47 0.79 -1.62
N ALA A 16 -7.89 -0.20 -2.29
CA ALA A 16 -7.89 -1.58 -1.78
C ALA A 16 -7.10 -1.70 -0.46
N THR A 17 -6.01 -0.95 -0.33
CA THR A 17 -5.20 -0.90 0.89
C THR A 17 -5.98 -0.26 2.05
N LYS A 18 -6.72 0.82 1.80
CA LYS A 18 -7.63 1.44 2.78
C LYS A 18 -8.70 0.46 3.26
N ALA A 19 -9.36 -0.24 2.33
CA ALA A 19 -10.36 -1.24 2.66
C ALA A 19 -9.79 -2.36 3.55
N MET A 20 -8.57 -2.84 3.27
CA MET A 20 -7.93 -3.87 4.10
C MET A 20 -7.46 -3.33 5.46
N LYS A 21 -6.99 -2.08 5.52
CA LYS A 21 -6.65 -1.39 6.79
C LYS A 21 -7.85 -1.30 7.74
N GLU A 22 -9.04 -1.10 7.20
CA GLU A 22 -10.29 -1.11 7.97
C GLU A 22 -10.70 -2.54 8.37
N ALA A 23 -10.50 -3.50 7.47
CA ALA A 23 -10.91 -4.88 7.67
C ALA A 23 -10.03 -5.64 8.69
N THR A 24 -8.76 -5.26 8.89
CA THR A 24 -7.88 -5.92 9.87
C THR A 24 -6.74 -5.02 10.35
N ARG A 25 -6.41 -5.16 11.64
CA ARG A 25 -5.26 -4.52 12.30
C ARG A 25 -4.17 -5.50 12.73
N SER A 26 -4.41 -6.80 12.57
CA SER A 26 -3.51 -7.86 13.03
C SER A 26 -2.84 -8.63 11.89
N ILE A 27 -3.52 -8.82 10.76
CA ILE A 27 -2.94 -9.52 9.61
C ILE A 27 -2.03 -8.55 8.85
N PRO A 28 -0.76 -8.89 8.58
CA PRO A 28 0.12 -8.08 7.76
C PRO A 28 -0.47 -7.78 6.37
N ILE A 29 -0.40 -6.52 5.95
CA ILE A 29 -0.84 -6.03 4.64
C ILE A 29 0.38 -5.51 3.89
N VAL A 30 0.56 -5.99 2.66
CA VAL A 30 1.59 -5.51 1.73
C VAL A 30 0.90 -4.85 0.53
N PHE A 31 1.03 -3.53 0.41
CA PHE A 31 0.50 -2.80 -0.74
C PHE A 31 1.48 -2.78 -1.92
N ILE A 32 0.93 -2.62 -3.12
CA ILE A 32 1.68 -2.37 -4.35
C ILE A 32 0.98 -1.23 -5.10
N GLY A 33 1.68 -0.12 -5.34
CA GLY A 33 1.21 0.93 -6.25
C GLY A 33 0.61 2.23 -5.68
N PRO A 34 0.26 2.39 -4.38
CA PRO A 34 -0.01 3.71 -3.82
C PRO A 34 1.13 4.67 -4.12
N SER A 35 0.83 5.86 -4.64
CA SER A 35 1.86 6.84 -5.02
C SER A 35 2.35 7.65 -3.83
N TYR A 36 1.44 7.98 -2.90
CA TYR A 36 1.72 8.83 -1.74
C TYR A 36 1.24 8.16 -0.45
N PRO A 37 1.75 6.97 -0.09
CA PRO A 37 1.19 6.16 0.99
C PRO A 37 1.31 6.81 2.39
N VAL A 38 2.24 7.76 2.57
CA VAL A 38 2.38 8.50 3.82
C VAL A 38 1.32 9.60 3.91
N GLU A 39 1.16 10.36 2.82
CA GLU A 39 0.20 11.45 2.68
C GLU A 39 -1.24 10.95 2.70
N GLU A 40 -1.48 9.76 2.12
CA GLU A 40 -2.75 9.05 2.17
C GLU A 40 -3.02 8.42 3.56
N GLY A 41 -2.05 8.48 4.47
CA GLY A 41 -2.14 7.93 5.81
C GLY A 41 -2.17 6.40 5.85
N LEU A 42 -1.75 5.70 4.80
CA LEU A 42 -1.65 4.24 4.79
C LEU A 42 -0.56 3.77 5.75
N VAL A 43 0.55 4.51 5.83
CA VAL A 43 1.68 4.27 6.73
C VAL A 43 2.16 5.58 7.36
N GLY A 44 2.79 5.51 8.54
CA GLY A 44 3.28 6.70 9.25
C GLY A 44 4.57 7.29 8.67
N SER A 45 5.42 6.48 8.04
CA SER A 45 6.61 6.91 7.31
C SER A 45 7.14 5.78 6.43
N PHE A 46 8.01 6.10 5.46
CA PHE A 46 8.67 5.09 4.63
C PHE A 46 9.64 4.20 5.42
N ALA A 47 10.45 4.78 6.32
CA ALA A 47 11.43 4.04 7.09
C ALA A 47 10.79 3.20 8.22
N ARG A 48 9.66 3.68 8.77
CA ARG A 48 8.95 3.04 9.88
C ARG A 48 7.43 3.19 9.67
N PRO A 49 6.78 2.19 9.06
CA PRO A 49 5.36 2.28 8.73
C PRO A 49 4.40 2.43 9.92
N GLY A 50 4.77 1.96 11.11
CA GLY A 50 4.04 2.22 12.35
C GLY A 50 2.77 1.37 12.58
N GLY A 51 2.57 0.29 11.82
CA GLY A 51 1.43 -0.62 11.96
C GLY A 51 1.65 -1.94 11.21
N ASN A 52 0.57 -2.64 10.89
CA ASN A 52 0.59 -3.90 10.13
C ASN A 52 0.67 -3.71 8.61
N ILE A 53 0.95 -2.50 8.12
CA ILE A 53 0.93 -2.17 6.68
C ILE A 53 2.34 -1.79 6.23
N THR A 54 2.78 -2.35 5.11
CA THR A 54 4.01 -2.00 4.40
C THR A 54 3.77 -2.15 2.89
N GLY A 55 4.77 -1.87 2.05
CA GLY A 55 4.64 -2.10 0.62
C GLY A 55 5.62 -1.35 -0.26
N ILE A 56 5.27 -1.31 -1.55
CA ILE A 56 6.05 -0.68 -2.61
C ILE A 56 5.20 0.42 -3.26
N THR A 57 5.74 1.64 -3.29
CA THR A 57 5.17 2.77 -4.04
C THR A 57 5.70 2.76 -5.48
N VAL A 58 4.88 3.25 -6.42
CA VAL A 58 5.37 3.67 -7.74
C VAL A 58 5.74 5.14 -7.68
N ALA A 59 7.04 5.42 -7.66
CA ALA A 59 7.56 6.78 -7.74
C ALA A 59 7.20 7.40 -9.09
N GLN A 60 6.23 8.33 -9.11
CA GLN A 60 5.72 8.91 -10.36
C GLN A 60 6.58 10.05 -10.91
N SER A 61 7.30 10.82 -10.09
CA SER A 61 7.84 12.13 -10.54
C SER A 61 8.80 12.04 -11.74
N ASP A 62 9.64 11.02 -11.81
CA ASP A 62 10.74 10.98 -12.79
C ASP A 62 10.41 10.09 -14.01
N HIS A 63 9.33 9.30 -13.94
CA HIS A 63 9.02 8.27 -14.94
C HIS A 63 7.71 8.50 -15.71
N VAL A 64 6.81 9.38 -15.24
CA VAL A 64 5.53 9.65 -15.94
C VAL A 64 5.73 10.11 -17.37
N GLY A 65 6.71 10.99 -17.64
CA GLY A 65 7.02 11.43 -18.99
C GLY A 65 7.46 10.28 -19.92
N LYS A 66 8.18 9.29 -19.39
CA LYS A 66 8.64 8.11 -20.17
C LYS A 66 7.52 7.10 -20.41
N MET A 67 6.54 7.00 -19.51
CA MET A 67 5.41 6.08 -19.68
C MET A 67 4.48 6.46 -20.85
N LEU A 68 4.51 7.72 -21.28
CA LEU A 68 3.77 8.22 -22.44
C LEU A 68 4.66 8.41 -23.67
N GLN A 69 5.94 8.07 -23.59
CA GLN A 69 6.88 8.16 -24.70
C GLN A 69 6.67 6.95 -25.63
N LEU A 70 6.26 7.22 -26.87
CA LEU A 70 6.19 6.23 -27.97
C LEU A 70 7.53 6.11 -28.68
#